data_AF-A0A5K1BZZ9-F1
#
_entry.id   AF-A0A5K1BZZ9-F1
#
_cell.length_a   1.000
_cell.length_b   1.000
_cell.length_c   1.000
_cell.angle_alpha   90.00
_cell.angle_beta   90.00
_cell.angle_gamma   90.00
#
_symmetry.space_group_name_H-M   'P 1'
#
loop_
_entity.id
_entity.type
_entity.pdbx_description
1 polymer ?
#
loop_
_entity_poly.entity_id
_entity_poly.type
_entity_poly.pdbx_seq_one_letter_code
_entity_poly.pdbx_strand_id
1 'polypeptide(L)'
;VWSNDKYESVEHRVVVNSERERFSIPFFFNPAHYVTVKPLEEMVNKQNPPKYKEYNWGKFFKTRKLSDFKKLDVENIQVYHFKLG
;
A
#
# COMPACT_ATOMS: atom_id res chain seq x y z
N VAL A 1 1.01 -2.52 -7.07
CA VAL A 1 1.80 -1.52 -7.86
C VAL A 1 2.93 -2.17 -8.64
N TRP A 2 4.02 -2.66 -8.02
CA TRP A 2 5.14 -3.29 -8.74
C TRP A 2 4.69 -4.40 -9.70
N SER A 3 3.79 -5.26 -9.24
CA SER A 3 3.18 -6.35 -10.02
C SER A 3 2.22 -5.90 -11.12
N ASN A 4 1.93 -4.60 -11.25
CA ASN A 4 0.93 -4.07 -12.18
C ASN A 4 -0.45 -4.78 -12.10
N ASP A 5 -0.90 -5.06 -10.89
CA ASP A 5 -2.10 -5.85 -10.51
C ASP A 5 -2.05 -7.35 -10.80
N LYS A 6 -0.89 -7.91 -11.15
CA LYS A 6 -0.73 -9.37 -11.25
C LYS A 6 -0.88 -10.07 -9.90
N TYR A 7 -0.52 -9.38 -8.82
CA TYR A 7 -0.70 -9.85 -7.45
C TYR A 7 -1.63 -8.89 -6.71
N GLU A 8 -2.66 -9.45 -6.08
CA GLU A 8 -3.64 -8.73 -5.30
C GLU A 8 -3.20 -8.60 -3.84
N SER A 9 -3.42 -7.43 -3.24
CA SER A 9 -3.17 -7.21 -1.82
C SER A 9 -4.39 -7.66 -1.04
N VAL A 10 -4.25 -8.71 -0.22
CA VAL A 10 -5.37 -9.31 0.51
C VAL A 10 -5.91 -8.39 1.60
N GLU A 11 -7.21 -8.14 1.56
CA GLU A 11 -7.94 -7.52 2.66
C GLU A 11 -8.02 -8.48 3.85
N HIS A 12 -7.67 -7.99 5.04
CA HIS A 12 -7.71 -8.78 6.27
C HIS A 12 -8.20 -7.92 7.43
N ARG A 13 -8.89 -8.55 8.39
CA ARG A 13 -9.36 -7.91 9.62
C ARG A 13 -9.07 -8.79 10.82
N VAL A 14 -8.85 -8.14 11.97
CA VAL A 14 -8.78 -8.81 13.28
C VAL A 14 -10.04 -8.45 14.05
N VAL A 15 -10.64 -9.43 14.71
CA VAL A 15 -11.83 -9.26 15.54
C VAL A 15 -11.45 -9.46 17.01
N VAL A 16 -12.00 -8.63 17.89
CA VAL A 16 -11.81 -8.75 19.34
C VAL A 16 -12.44 -10.05 19.84
N ASN A 17 -11.73 -10.75 20.72
CA ASN A 17 -12.24 -11.93 21.41
C ASN A 17 -12.42 -11.59 22.90
N SER A 18 -13.62 -11.80 23.45
CA SER A 18 -13.97 -11.48 24.84
C SER A 18 -13.61 -12.58 25.84
N GLU A 19 -13.29 -13.78 25.37
CA GLU A 19 -13.08 -14.97 26.21
C GLU A 19 -11.61 -15.34 26.37
N ARG A 20 -10.79 -15.05 25.34
CA ARG A 20 -9.40 -15.48 25.28
C ARG A 20 -8.52 -14.41 24.62
N GLU A 21 -7.38 -14.18 25.26
CA GLU A 21 -6.31 -13.34 24.73
C GLU A 21 -5.70 -13.94 23.45
N ARG A 22 -5.40 -13.06 22.49
CA ARG A 22 -4.72 -13.41 21.24
C ARG A 22 -3.53 -12.49 21.02
N PHE A 23 -2.36 -13.08 20.90
CA PHE A 23 -1.12 -12.37 20.55
C PHE A 23 -0.72 -12.66 19.11
N SER A 24 -0.13 -11.67 18.45
CA SER A 24 0.47 -11.82 17.12
C SER A 24 1.71 -10.95 17.01
N ILE A 25 2.75 -11.46 16.35
CA ILE A 25 4.02 -10.77 16.14
C ILE A 25 4.20 -10.60 14.63
N PRO A 26 3.68 -9.52 14.02
CA PRO A 26 3.78 -9.33 12.58
C PRO A 26 5.16 -8.80 12.18
N PHE A 27 5.66 -9.29 11.05
CA PHE A 27 6.82 -8.73 10.35
C PHE A 27 6.36 -8.09 9.03
N PHE A 28 6.78 -6.84 8.79
CA PHE A 28 6.44 -6.10 7.58
C PHE A 28 7.72 -5.75 6.81
N PHE A 29 7.90 -6.38 5.64
CA PHE A 29 9.02 -6.08 4.75
C PHE A 29 8.61 -4.99 3.75
N ASN A 30 9.10 -3.78 3.98
CA ASN A 30 8.73 -2.59 3.21
C ASN A 30 9.93 -2.05 2.40
N PRO A 31 9.67 -1.31 1.30
CA PRO A 31 10.72 -0.57 0.61
C PRO A 31 11.42 0.45 1.53
N ALA A 32 12.66 0.81 1.21
CA ALA A 32 13.33 1.94 1.85
C ALA A 32 12.64 3.28 1.50
N HIS A 33 12.74 4.28 2.38
CA HIS A 33 12.00 5.55 2.22
C HIS A 33 12.33 6.33 0.94
N TYR A 34 13.55 6.21 0.42
CA TYR A 34 13.98 6.90 -0.80
C TYR A 34 13.48 6.22 -2.08
N VAL A 35 12.90 5.02 -2.00
CA VAL A 35 12.48 4.25 -3.17
C VAL A 35 11.29 4.91 -3.86
N THR A 36 11.38 5.06 -5.19
CA THR A 36 10.26 5.36 -6.08
C THR A 36 9.59 4.05 -6.48
N VAL A 37 8.30 3.91 -6.19
CA VAL A 37 7.47 2.75 -6.51
C VAL A 37 6.70 3.04 -7.80
N LYS A 38 6.81 2.13 -8.78
CA LYS A 38 6.10 2.15 -10.06
C LYS A 38 5.94 0.71 -10.56
N PRO A 39 5.06 0.41 -11.54
CA PRO A 39 5.03 -0.91 -12.15
C PRO A 39 6.43 -1.33 -12.63
N LEU A 40 6.83 -2.58 -12.35
CA LEU A 40 8.11 -3.12 -12.81
C LEU A 40 8.09 -3.24 -14.33
N GLU A 41 9.25 -3.03 -14.96
CA GLU A 41 9.36 -3.03 -16.42
C GLU A 41 8.94 -4.39 -17.00
N GLU A 42 9.30 -5.50 -16.36
CA GLU A 42 8.89 -6.84 -16.77
C GLU A 42 7.38 -7.13 -16.61
N MET A 43 6.64 -6.27 -15.89
CA MET A 43 5.19 -6.40 -15.67
C MET A 43 4.36 -5.54 -16.63
N VAL A 44 5.00 -4.78 -17.52
CA VAL A 44 4.36 -3.85 -18.45
C VAL A 44 4.62 -4.26 -19.89
N ASN A 45 3.57 -4.23 -20.72
CA ASN A 45 3.68 -4.42 -22.17
C ASN A 45 2.51 -3.74 -22.91
N LYS A 46 2.42 -3.90 -24.24
CA LYS A 46 1.36 -3.27 -25.05
C LYS A 46 -0.05 -3.72 -24.65
N GLN A 47 -0.20 -4.96 -24.17
CA GLN A 47 -1.48 -5.53 -23.74
C GLN A 47 -1.77 -5.29 -22.25
N ASN A 48 -0.74 -5.00 -21.44
CA ASN A 48 -0.84 -4.67 -20.02
C ASN A 48 -0.03 -3.39 -19.74
N PRO A 49 -0.55 -2.20 -20.13
CA PRO A 49 0.13 -0.93 -19.88
C PRO A 49 0.27 -0.64 -18.37
N PRO A 50 1.10 0.33 -17.98
CA PRO A 50 1.21 0.73 -16.57
C PRO A 50 -0.15 1.16 -16.03
N LYS A 51 -0.58 0.55 -14.92
CA LYS A 51 -1.84 0.89 -14.23
C LYS A 51 -1.67 1.91 -13.12
N TYR A 52 -0.43 2.31 -12.83
CA TYR A 52 -0.11 3.22 -11.72
C TYR A 52 0.93 4.25 -12.14
N LYS A 53 0.72 5.49 -11.69
CA LYS A 53 1.75 6.55 -11.66
C LYS A 53 2.81 6.19 -10.63
N GLU A 54 4.03 6.62 -10.89
CA GLU A 54 5.12 6.46 -9.93
C GLU A 54 4.95 7.40 -8.72
N TYR A 55 5.41 6.96 -7.56
CA TYR A 55 5.40 7.77 -6.34
C TYR A 55 6.54 7.38 -5.40
N ASN A 56 6.97 8.32 -4.54
CA ASN A 56 7.95 8.03 -3.52
C ASN A 56 7.32 7.30 -2.32
N TRP A 57 7.86 6.14 -1.96
CA TRP A 57 7.35 5.31 -0.86
C TRP A 57 7.43 6.01 0.49
N GLY A 58 8.53 6.69 0.80
CA GLY A 58 8.70 7.38 2.08
C GLY A 58 7.65 8.47 2.31
N LYS A 59 7.34 9.27 1.28
CA LYS A 59 6.27 10.28 1.32
C LYS A 59 4.90 9.62 1.53
N PHE A 60 4.56 8.60 0.74
CA PHE A 60 3.31 7.87 0.88
C PHE A 60 3.13 7.28 2.29
N PHE A 61 4.15 6.54 2.76
CA PHE A 61 4.12 5.87 4.06
C PHE A 61 4.01 6.86 5.22
N LYS A 62 4.79 7.96 5.18
CA LYS A 62 4.73 9.00 6.21
C LYS A 62 3.35 9.66 6.26
N THR A 63 2.78 10.02 5.11
CA THR A 63 1.45 10.63 5.05
C THR A 63 0.38 9.68 5.57
N ARG A 64 0.40 8.41 5.15
CA ARG A 64 -0.54 7.39 5.64
C ARG A 64 -0.45 7.21 7.15
N LYS A 65 0.77 7.04 7.69
CA LYS A 65 1.01 6.92 9.13
C LYS A 65 0.52 8.12 9.92
N LEU A 66 0.66 9.32 9.38
CA LEU A 66 0.15 10.53 10.03
C LEU A 66 -1.37 10.52 10.14
N SER A 67 -2.08 10.14 9.07
CA SER A 67 -3.53 10.06 9.09
C SER A 67 -4.08 8.92 9.98
N ASP A 68 -3.33 7.82 10.11
CA ASP A 68 -3.68 6.75 11.04
C ASP A 68 -3.49 7.18 12.50
N PHE A 69 -2.47 8.01 12.77
CA PHE A 69 -2.17 8.53 14.12
C PHE A 69 -3.11 9.66 14.54
N LYS A 70 -3.46 10.55 13.61
CA LYS A 70 -4.35 11.69 13.86
C LYS A 70 -5.43 11.72 12.79
N LYS A 71 -6.69 11.80 13.21
CA LYS A 71 -7.80 12.06 12.28
C LYS A 71 -7.60 13.43 11.63
N LEU A 72 -7.26 13.41 10.35
CA LEU A 72 -7.19 14.61 9.52
C LEU A 72 -8.55 14.79 8.84
N ASP A 73 -8.97 16.04 8.60
CA ASP A 73 -10.20 16.34 7.84
C ASP A 73 -9.98 16.20 6.31
N VAL A 74 -9.16 15.23 5.92
CA VAL A 74 -8.86 14.88 4.53
C VAL A 74 -8.90 13.36 4.38
N GLU A 75 -9.12 12.90 3.16
CA GLU A 75 -9.08 11.47 2.84
C GLU A 75 -7.70 10.86 3.14
N ASN A 76 -7.71 9.65 3.69
CA ASN A 76 -6.48 8.90 3.94
C ASN A 76 -5.86 8.46 2.61
N ILE A 77 -4.59 8.78 2.38
CA ILE A 77 -3.92 8.38 1.15
C ILE A 77 -3.85 6.85 1.02
N GLN A 78 -4.45 6.35 -0.06
CA GLN A 78 -4.45 4.96 -0.51
C GLN A 78 -3.68 4.78 -1.83
N VAL A 79 -3.32 3.54 -2.13
CA VAL A 79 -2.61 3.19 -3.37
C VAL A 79 -3.42 3.53 -4.63
N TYR A 80 -4.76 3.44 -4.58
CA TYR A 80 -5.60 3.75 -5.74
C TYR A 80 -5.53 5.21 -6.20
N HIS A 81 -5.11 6.15 -5.35
CA HIS A 81 -4.88 7.54 -5.77
C HIS A 81 -3.77 7.68 -6.82
N PHE A 82 -2.92 6.66 -6.94
CA PHE A 82 -1.89 6.58 -7.97
C PHE A 82 -2.31 5.78 -9.19
N LYS A 83 -3.53 5.22 -9.22
CA LYS A 83 -4.00 4.42 -10.36
C LYS A 83 -4.21 5.32 -11.60
N LEU A 84 -3.85 4.79 -12.77
CA LEU A 84 -4.02 5.40 -14.08
C LEU A 84 -5.35 4.91 -14.67
N GLY A 85 -6.45 5.62 -14.38
CA GLY A 85 -7.78 5.29 -14.91
C GLY A 85 -8.48 4.12 -14.23
#